data_AF-A0AAJ1SV27-F1
#
_entry.id   AF-A0AAJ1SV27-F1
#
_cell.length_a   1.000
_cell.length_b   1.000
_cell.length_c   1.000
_cell.angle_alpha   90.00
_cell.angle_beta   90.00
_cell.angle_gamma   90.00
#
_symmetry.space_group_name_H-M   'P 1'
#
loop_
_entity.id
_entity.type
_entity.pdbx_description
1 polymer ?
#
loop_
_entity_poly.entity_id
_entity_poly.type
_entity_poly.pdbx_seq_one_letter_code
_entity_poly.pdbx_strand_id
1 'polypeptide(L)'
;MTLRVGAAAAVVLLLAGCSTQASLSLAAGPASETATATPAAKAAADKAAAEQAAKAAAEKAAAAKAAADKDAADKAAAEAAARQAAETKAAQDAAAAKAAAEAAAKAAAPPAPAAQPVPGTNPGCDPNYSGCVPIASDVDCAGGSGNGPAYVRGPVQVIGRDIYGLDADHDGVGCER
;
A
#
# COMPACT_ATOMS: atom_id res chain seq x y z
N MET A 1 0.85 10.41 -26.38
CA MET A 1 2.09 9.61 -26.35
C MET A 1 1.79 8.26 -25.74
N THR A 2 1.73 7.20 -26.56
CA THR A 2 2.55 5.97 -26.46
C THR A 2 1.91 4.87 -27.33
N LEU A 3 2.65 4.49 -28.35
CA LEU A 3 2.36 3.53 -29.41
C LEU A 3 2.34 2.10 -28.83
N ARG A 4 1.32 1.30 -29.12
CA ARG A 4 1.32 -0.15 -28.85
C ARG A 4 2.07 -0.85 -29.98
N VAL A 5 3.26 -1.40 -29.69
CA VAL A 5 3.97 -2.32 -30.58
C VAL A 5 3.65 -3.74 -30.12
N GLY A 6 2.98 -4.50 -30.99
CA GLY A 6 2.76 -5.92 -30.82
C GLY A 6 4.01 -6.72 -31.18
N ALA A 7 4.43 -7.61 -30.31
CA ALA A 7 5.48 -8.59 -30.59
C ALA A 7 4.83 -9.88 -31.12
N ALA A 8 4.96 -10.12 -32.42
CA ALA A 8 4.69 -11.40 -33.04
C ALA A 8 5.86 -12.36 -32.73
N ALA A 9 5.61 -13.38 -31.92
CA ALA A 9 6.55 -14.48 -31.75
C ALA A 9 6.35 -15.49 -32.90
N ALA A 10 7.28 -15.47 -33.85
CA ALA A 10 7.37 -16.45 -34.92
C ALA A 10 7.75 -17.82 -34.33
N VAL A 11 6.83 -18.79 -34.45
CA VAL A 11 7.12 -20.22 -34.24
C VAL A 11 7.95 -20.71 -35.42
N VAL A 12 9.26 -20.87 -35.22
CA VAL A 12 10.13 -21.59 -36.15
C VAL A 12 10.07 -23.07 -35.78
N LEU A 13 9.18 -23.79 -36.46
CA LEU A 13 9.13 -25.25 -36.44
C LEU A 13 10.22 -25.78 -37.39
N LEU A 14 11.39 -26.12 -36.82
CA LEU A 14 12.51 -26.69 -37.56
C LEU A 14 12.29 -28.20 -37.75
N LEU A 15 11.57 -28.56 -38.82
CA LEU A 15 11.54 -29.90 -39.40
C LEU A 15 12.87 -30.15 -40.14
N ALA A 16 13.86 -30.68 -39.44
CA ALA A 16 15.08 -31.23 -40.05
C ALA A 16 14.90 -32.73 -40.30
N GLY A 17 14.20 -33.06 -41.38
CA GLY A 17 14.19 -34.38 -41.99
C GLY A 17 14.74 -34.30 -43.41
N CYS A 18 15.51 -35.32 -43.79
CA CYS A 18 16.04 -35.62 -45.13
C CYS A 18 17.38 -34.97 -45.50
N SER A 19 18.47 -35.73 -45.32
CA SER A 19 19.72 -35.61 -46.10
C SER A 19 20.41 -36.97 -46.17
N THR A 20 19.76 -37.90 -46.88
CA THR A 20 20.43 -39.06 -47.49
C THR A 20 21.00 -38.59 -48.81
N GLN A 21 22.21 -38.04 -48.81
CA GLN A 21 23.01 -37.83 -50.01
C GLN A 21 24.47 -38.11 -49.69
N ALA A 22 24.89 -39.35 -49.92
CA ALA A 22 26.27 -39.69 -50.19
C ALA A 22 26.29 -40.50 -51.48
N SER A 23 26.75 -39.80 -52.51
CA SER A 23 26.92 -40.16 -53.91
C SER A 23 27.36 -41.60 -54.16
N LEU A 24 26.60 -42.31 -54.99
CA LEU A 24 27.13 -43.39 -55.83
C LEU A 24 28.13 -42.75 -56.80
N SER A 25 29.42 -43.01 -56.60
CA SER A 25 30.40 -42.94 -57.69
C SER A 25 30.76 -44.37 -58.07
N LEU A 26 30.28 -44.76 -59.25
CA LEU A 26 30.45 -46.05 -59.87
C LEU A 26 31.79 -46.03 -60.62
N ALA A 27 32.81 -46.70 -60.08
CA ALA A 27 34.02 -47.05 -60.82
C ALA A 27 34.28 -48.54 -60.63
N ALA A 28 34.12 -49.28 -61.72
CA ALA A 28 34.32 -50.72 -61.79
C ALA A 28 35.80 -51.08 -61.65
N GLY A 29 36.08 -52.10 -60.84
CA GLY A 29 37.31 -52.87 -60.83
C GLY A 29 37.03 -54.22 -60.14
N PRO A 30 37.18 -55.37 -60.82
CA PRO A 30 36.93 -56.67 -60.22
C PRO A 30 38.19 -57.13 -59.50
N ALA A 31 38.20 -56.96 -58.18
CA ALA A 31 39.15 -57.67 -57.33
C ALA A 31 38.34 -58.35 -56.24
N SER A 32 38.32 -59.69 -56.32
CA SER A 32 38.03 -60.55 -55.19
C SER A 32 38.90 -60.13 -54.01
N GLU A 33 38.33 -59.36 -53.10
CA GLU A 33 38.77 -59.33 -51.72
C GLU A 33 37.54 -59.69 -50.90
N THR A 34 37.40 -61.00 -50.66
CA THR A 34 36.91 -61.48 -49.38
C THR A 34 37.76 -60.83 -48.28
N ALA A 35 37.48 -59.57 -47.99
CA ALA A 35 38.01 -58.85 -46.85
C ALA A 35 37.39 -59.52 -45.64
N THR A 36 38.10 -60.52 -45.12
CA THR A 36 38.00 -60.88 -43.72
C THR A 36 38.29 -59.61 -42.94
N ALA A 37 37.24 -58.86 -42.63
CA ALA A 37 37.32 -57.72 -41.75
C ALA A 37 38.01 -58.21 -40.48
N THR A 38 39.25 -57.76 -40.25
CA THR A 38 40.04 -58.21 -39.11
C THR A 38 39.22 -57.96 -37.85
N PRO A 39 39.07 -58.94 -36.95
CA PRO A 39 38.21 -58.83 -35.77
C PRO A 39 38.49 -57.60 -34.89
N ALA A 40 39.69 -57.02 -35.00
CA ALA A 40 40.11 -55.80 -34.31
C ALA A 40 39.36 -54.52 -34.75
N ALA A 41 39.05 -54.35 -36.03
CA ALA A 41 38.40 -53.11 -36.52
C ALA A 41 36.92 -53.05 -36.10
N LYS A 42 36.23 -54.20 -36.12
CA LYS A 42 34.85 -54.32 -35.63
C LYS A 42 34.79 -54.08 -34.11
N ALA A 43 35.71 -54.66 -33.35
CA ALA A 43 35.77 -54.47 -31.90
C ALA A 43 36.01 -53.00 -31.49
N ALA A 44 36.80 -52.24 -32.26
CA ALA A 44 37.00 -50.81 -32.02
C ALA A 44 35.73 -49.99 -32.29
N ALA A 45 34.97 -50.32 -33.34
CA ALA A 45 33.69 -49.69 -33.64
C ALA A 45 32.62 -49.99 -32.57
N ASP A 46 32.53 -51.24 -32.10
CA ASP A 46 31.61 -51.64 -31.03
C ASP A 46 31.94 -50.91 -29.70
N LYS A 47 33.23 -50.76 -29.36
CA LYS A 47 33.66 -49.98 -28.18
C LYS A 47 33.30 -48.50 -28.31
N ALA A 48 33.51 -47.88 -29.46
CA ALA A 48 33.15 -46.48 -29.68
C ALA A 48 31.65 -46.23 -29.58
N ALA A 49 30.82 -47.15 -30.11
CA ALA A 49 29.37 -47.09 -29.99
C ALA A 49 28.90 -47.22 -28.53
N ALA A 50 29.53 -48.11 -27.74
CA ALA A 50 29.23 -48.25 -26.31
C ALA A 50 29.59 -46.99 -25.50
N GLU A 51 30.72 -46.35 -25.80
CA GLU A 51 31.16 -45.11 -25.14
C GLU A 51 30.23 -43.93 -25.49
N GLN A 52 29.78 -43.84 -26.74
CA GLN A 52 28.78 -42.85 -27.17
C GLN A 52 27.42 -43.11 -26.50
N ALA A 53 26.98 -44.36 -26.39
CA ALA A 53 25.75 -44.72 -25.68
C ALA A 53 25.82 -44.37 -24.18
N ALA A 54 26.97 -44.60 -23.54
CA ALA A 54 27.19 -44.22 -22.15
C ALA A 54 27.17 -42.70 -21.94
N LYS A 55 27.79 -41.93 -22.85
CA LYS A 55 27.76 -40.46 -22.81
C LYS A 55 26.34 -39.92 -23.00
N ALA A 56 25.60 -40.45 -23.97
CA ALA A 56 24.21 -40.05 -24.21
C ALA A 56 23.30 -40.39 -23.02
N ALA A 57 23.53 -41.52 -22.35
CA ALA A 57 22.81 -41.89 -21.13
C ALA A 57 23.13 -40.93 -19.96
N ALA A 58 24.40 -40.53 -19.80
CA ALA A 58 24.82 -39.56 -18.79
C ALA A 58 24.21 -38.16 -19.05
N GLU A 59 24.19 -37.71 -20.30
CA GLU A 59 23.56 -36.43 -20.69
C GLU A 59 22.05 -36.46 -20.45
N LYS A 60 21.37 -37.57 -20.76
CA LYS A 60 19.95 -37.75 -20.47
C LYS A 60 19.67 -37.77 -18.96
N ALA A 61 20.53 -38.39 -18.16
CA ALA A 61 20.41 -38.39 -16.70
C ALA A 61 20.64 -36.98 -16.11
N ALA A 62 21.60 -36.23 -16.64
CA ALA A 62 21.85 -34.84 -16.24
C ALA A 62 20.66 -33.92 -16.59
N ALA A 63 20.08 -34.08 -17.79
CA ALA A 63 18.89 -33.35 -18.20
C ALA A 63 17.66 -33.68 -17.33
N ALA A 64 17.47 -34.96 -16.98
CA ALA A 64 16.40 -35.38 -16.08
C ALA A 64 16.57 -34.80 -14.67
N LYS A 65 17.80 -34.77 -14.16
CA LYS A 65 18.11 -34.13 -12.87
C LYS A 65 17.84 -32.62 -12.92
N ALA A 66 18.26 -31.94 -13.98
CA ALA A 66 18.02 -30.50 -14.14
C ALA A 66 16.52 -30.16 -14.23
N ALA A 67 15.71 -31.01 -14.89
CA ALA A 67 14.26 -30.85 -14.93
C ALA A 67 13.64 -31.03 -13.52
N ALA A 68 14.05 -32.05 -12.78
CA ALA A 68 13.59 -32.27 -11.40
C ALA A 68 14.00 -31.12 -10.45
N ASP A 69 15.22 -30.61 -10.58
CA ASP A 69 15.70 -29.45 -9.80
C ASP A 69 14.88 -28.19 -10.13
N LYS A 70 14.52 -27.99 -11.41
CA LYS A 70 13.65 -26.88 -11.84
C LYS A 70 12.23 -27.03 -11.29
N ASP A 71 11.64 -28.22 -11.36
CA ASP A 71 10.29 -28.47 -10.83
C ASP A 71 10.24 -28.27 -9.30
N ALA A 72 11.31 -28.66 -8.60
CA ALA A 72 11.45 -28.40 -7.17
C ALA A 72 11.57 -26.91 -6.86
N ALA A 73 12.32 -26.15 -7.66
CA ALA A 73 12.44 -24.70 -7.53
C ALA A 73 11.10 -23.98 -7.80
N ASP A 74 10.37 -24.40 -8.85
CA ASP A 74 9.06 -23.84 -9.19
C ASP A 74 8.03 -24.12 -8.09
N LYS A 75 8.03 -25.34 -7.51
CA LYS A 75 7.19 -25.68 -6.36
C LYS A 75 7.54 -24.85 -5.12
N ALA A 76 8.82 -24.69 -4.82
CA ALA A 76 9.27 -23.87 -3.69
C ALA A 76 8.89 -22.39 -3.88
N ALA A 77 9.00 -21.86 -5.09
CA ALA A 77 8.58 -20.50 -5.42
C ALA A 77 7.06 -20.33 -5.28
N ALA A 78 6.25 -21.30 -5.71
CA ALA A 78 4.81 -21.27 -5.54
C ALA A 78 4.40 -21.31 -4.06
N GLU A 79 5.06 -22.15 -3.24
CA GLU A 79 4.83 -22.21 -1.79
C GLU A 79 5.24 -20.91 -1.10
N ALA A 80 6.35 -20.28 -1.50
CA ALA A 80 6.77 -18.98 -0.99
C ALA A 80 5.77 -17.87 -1.36
N ALA A 81 5.29 -17.84 -2.60
CA ALA A 81 4.27 -16.89 -3.04
C ALA A 81 2.95 -17.05 -2.27
N ALA A 82 2.53 -18.30 -2.01
CA ALA A 82 1.34 -18.58 -1.21
C ALA A 82 1.49 -18.09 0.23
N ARG A 83 2.67 -18.25 0.85
CA ARG A 83 2.96 -17.73 2.19
C ARG A 83 2.91 -16.21 2.23
N GLN A 84 3.56 -15.54 1.28
CA GLN A 84 3.54 -14.07 1.19
C GLN A 84 2.12 -13.53 0.97
N ALA A 85 1.30 -14.21 0.16
CA ALA A 85 -0.10 -13.85 -0.04
C ALA A 85 -0.92 -14.01 1.25
N ALA A 86 -0.70 -15.09 2.01
CA ALA A 86 -1.36 -15.32 3.28
C ALA A 86 -0.97 -14.27 4.34
N GLU A 87 0.31 -13.92 4.44
CA GLU A 87 0.82 -12.88 5.33
C GLU A 87 0.25 -11.50 4.98
N THR A 88 0.20 -11.17 3.68
CA THR A 88 -0.40 -9.92 3.19
C THR A 88 -1.87 -9.84 3.55
N LYS A 89 -2.62 -10.93 3.33
CA LYS A 89 -4.04 -10.99 3.69
C LYS A 89 -4.24 -10.83 5.20
N ALA A 90 -3.43 -11.51 6.02
CA ALA A 90 -3.49 -11.38 7.48
C ALA A 90 -3.22 -9.94 7.95
N ALA A 91 -2.25 -9.25 7.34
CA ALA A 91 -1.97 -7.85 7.63
C ALA A 91 -3.13 -6.91 7.24
N GLN A 92 -3.77 -7.16 6.09
CA GLN A 92 -4.94 -6.40 5.64
C GLN A 92 -6.14 -6.60 6.57
N ASP A 93 -6.44 -7.85 6.96
CA ASP A 93 -7.53 -8.18 7.87
C ASP A 93 -7.31 -7.52 9.25
N ALA A 94 -6.07 -7.54 9.77
CA ALA A 94 -5.71 -6.88 11.02
C ALA A 94 -5.85 -5.34 10.93
N ALA A 95 -5.43 -4.73 9.82
CA ALA A 95 -5.60 -3.30 9.60
C ALA A 95 -7.07 -2.89 9.51
N ALA A 96 -7.90 -3.69 8.83
CA ALA A 96 -9.33 -3.47 8.73
C ALA A 96 -10.01 -3.58 10.11
N ALA A 97 -9.65 -4.59 10.91
CA ALA A 97 -10.16 -4.75 12.28
C ALA A 97 -9.78 -3.55 13.17
N LYS A 98 -8.55 -3.06 13.08
CA LYS A 98 -8.11 -1.86 13.82
C LYS A 98 -8.91 -0.62 13.40
N ALA A 99 -9.10 -0.40 12.10
CA ALA A 99 -9.88 0.72 11.60
C ALA A 99 -11.35 0.67 12.05
N ALA A 100 -11.95 -0.52 12.07
CA ALA A 100 -13.30 -0.72 12.56
C ALA A 100 -13.42 -0.41 14.06
N ALA A 101 -12.44 -0.84 14.86
CA ALA A 101 -12.42 -0.55 16.30
C ALA A 101 -12.30 0.97 16.58
N GLU A 102 -11.44 1.67 15.84
CA GLU A 102 -11.27 3.13 15.98
C GLU A 102 -12.54 3.89 15.57
N ALA A 103 -13.20 3.47 14.48
CA ALA A 103 -14.47 4.04 14.05
C ALA A 103 -15.57 3.82 15.10
N ALA A 104 -15.66 2.62 15.68
CA ALA A 104 -16.61 2.32 16.75
C ALA A 104 -16.35 3.16 18.01
N ALA A 105 -15.08 3.35 18.40
CA ALA A 105 -14.71 4.20 19.52
C ALA A 105 -15.12 5.67 19.28
N LYS A 106 -14.93 6.19 18.07
CA LYS A 106 -15.35 7.55 17.71
C LYS A 106 -16.87 7.72 17.71
N ALA A 107 -17.62 6.69 17.29
CA ALA A 107 -19.08 6.70 17.31
C ALA A 107 -19.67 6.60 18.73
N ALA A 108 -18.97 5.93 19.65
CA ALA A 108 -19.41 5.76 21.04
C ALA A 108 -19.08 6.98 21.94
N ALA A 109 -18.28 7.94 21.47
CA ALA A 109 -18.02 9.15 22.22
C ALA A 109 -19.32 9.97 22.38
N PRO A 110 -19.73 10.34 23.61
CA PRO A 110 -20.89 11.19 23.79
C PRO A 110 -20.69 12.51 23.03
N PRO A 111 -21.76 13.09 22.46
CA PRO A 111 -21.66 14.40 21.84
C PRO A 111 -21.01 15.36 22.83
N ALA A 112 -20.05 16.15 22.35
CA ALA A 112 -19.43 17.19 23.17
C ALA A 112 -20.55 17.97 23.87
N PRO A 113 -20.42 18.25 25.18
CA PRO A 113 -21.42 19.03 25.90
C PRO A 113 -21.74 20.27 25.05
N ALA A 114 -23.03 20.47 24.76
CA ALA A 114 -23.46 21.70 24.11
C ALA A 114 -22.85 22.85 24.92
N ALA A 115 -22.08 23.72 24.26
CA ALA A 115 -21.49 24.87 24.92
C ALA A 115 -22.63 25.59 25.64
N GLN A 116 -22.59 25.61 26.97
CA GLN A 116 -23.55 26.37 27.73
C GLN A 116 -23.42 27.81 27.25
N PRO A 117 -24.53 28.53 26.97
CA PRO A 117 -24.44 29.91 26.55
C PRO A 117 -23.62 30.64 27.61
N VAL A 118 -22.45 31.13 27.21
CA VAL A 118 -21.66 31.99 28.09
C VAL A 118 -22.52 33.23 28.29
N PRO A 119 -22.87 33.60 29.53
CA PRO A 119 -23.59 34.85 29.75
C PRO A 119 -22.73 35.97 29.16
N GLY A 120 -23.32 36.78 28.26
CA GLY A 120 -22.60 37.85 27.56
C GLY A 120 -22.37 37.67 26.05
N THR A 121 -22.75 36.55 25.41
CA THR A 121 -22.61 36.39 23.93
C THR A 121 -23.70 37.06 23.08
N ASN A 122 -24.49 37.97 23.65
CA ASN A 122 -25.49 38.67 22.85
C ASN A 122 -24.78 39.76 22.01
N PRO A 123 -24.84 39.72 20.67
CA PRO A 123 -24.12 40.68 19.84
C PRO A 123 -24.55 42.12 20.19
N GLY A 124 -23.58 42.92 20.65
CA GLY A 124 -23.80 44.30 21.11
C GLY A 124 -23.83 44.48 22.63
N CYS A 125 -23.74 43.39 23.40
CA CYS A 125 -23.57 43.42 24.85
C CYS A 125 -22.13 43.02 25.21
N ASP A 126 -21.56 43.65 26.24
CA ASP A 126 -20.22 43.34 26.71
C ASP A 126 -20.18 42.02 27.50
N PRO A 127 -19.26 41.10 27.18
CA PRO A 127 -19.22 39.78 27.80
C PRO A 127 -18.68 39.76 29.23
N ASN A 128 -18.14 40.88 29.74
CA ASN A 128 -17.64 40.95 31.12
C ASN A 128 -18.76 41.14 32.14
N TYR A 129 -20.01 41.31 31.71
CA TYR A 129 -21.14 41.61 32.60
C TYR A 129 -22.33 40.69 32.32
N SER A 130 -23.15 40.46 33.35
CA SER A 130 -24.43 39.78 33.21
C SER A 130 -25.48 40.73 32.61
N GLY A 131 -26.43 40.18 31.85
CA GLY A 131 -27.41 40.99 31.13
C GLY A 131 -26.83 41.64 29.87
N CYS A 132 -27.33 42.82 29.50
CA CYS A 132 -26.84 43.55 28.33
C CYS A 132 -26.28 44.92 28.71
N VAL A 133 -24.97 44.96 28.92
CA VAL A 133 -24.21 46.21 29.01
C VAL A 133 -23.81 46.60 27.59
N PRO A 134 -24.26 47.73 27.03
CA PRO A 134 -23.93 48.11 25.66
C PRO A 134 -22.42 48.32 25.50
N ILE A 135 -21.87 47.93 24.35
CA ILE A 135 -20.45 48.16 24.04
C ILE A 135 -20.27 49.62 23.63
N ALA A 136 -19.74 50.44 24.54
CA ALA A 136 -19.44 51.85 24.33
C ALA A 136 -18.04 52.22 24.86
N SER A 137 -17.62 53.49 24.71
CA SER A 137 -16.36 53.98 25.28
C SER A 137 -16.42 54.13 26.81
N ASP A 138 -17.61 54.38 27.33
CA ASP A 138 -17.91 54.54 28.74
C ASP A 138 -19.39 54.21 28.95
N VAL A 139 -19.70 53.55 30.06
CA VAL A 139 -21.05 53.13 30.39
C VAL A 139 -21.27 53.42 31.86
N ASP A 140 -22.34 54.14 32.17
CA ASP A 140 -22.65 54.56 33.54
C ASP A 140 -23.92 53.92 34.08
N CYS A 141 -24.04 53.90 35.41
CA CYS A 141 -25.30 53.55 36.06
C CYS A 141 -26.35 54.66 35.83
N ALA A 142 -27.50 54.27 35.26
CA ALA A 142 -28.62 55.17 35.05
C ALA A 142 -29.15 55.72 36.39
N GLY A 143 -29.33 57.04 36.48
CA GLY A 143 -29.74 57.72 37.72
C GLY A 143 -28.58 58.19 38.59
N GLY A 144 -27.33 57.87 38.22
CA GLY A 144 -26.12 58.39 38.85
C GLY A 144 -25.61 59.72 38.26
N SER A 145 -24.39 60.10 38.64
CA SER A 145 -23.68 61.29 38.14
C SER A 145 -22.85 61.04 36.88
N GLY A 146 -23.12 59.94 36.18
CA GLY A 146 -22.44 59.55 34.95
C GLY A 146 -22.51 60.61 33.86
N ASN A 147 -21.52 60.62 32.97
CA ASN A 147 -21.44 61.52 31.81
C ASN A 147 -21.18 60.77 30.50
N GLY A 148 -21.16 59.43 30.56
CA GLY A 148 -20.87 58.54 29.47
C GLY A 148 -21.96 58.57 28.39
N PRO A 149 -21.62 58.11 27.18
CA PRO A 149 -22.54 58.05 26.04
C PRO A 149 -23.62 56.98 26.20
N ALA A 150 -23.49 56.06 27.16
CA ALA A 150 -24.42 54.96 27.40
C ALA A 150 -24.67 54.75 28.90
N TYR A 151 -25.87 54.23 29.22
CA TYR A 151 -26.27 53.97 30.59
C TYR A 151 -26.93 52.59 30.73
N VAL A 152 -26.73 51.96 31.88
CA VAL A 152 -27.35 50.69 32.24
C VAL A 152 -28.22 50.86 33.48
N ARG A 153 -29.35 50.13 33.55
CA ARG A 153 -30.19 50.07 34.75
C ARG A 153 -29.88 48.75 35.46
N GLY A 154 -29.41 48.84 36.71
CA GLY A 154 -28.91 47.70 37.48
C GLY A 154 -29.99 46.89 38.21
N PRO A 155 -29.57 45.86 38.97
CA PRO A 155 -28.18 45.43 39.20
C PRO A 155 -27.57 44.64 38.04
N VAL A 156 -26.28 44.84 37.78
CA VAL A 156 -25.49 44.16 36.75
C VAL A 156 -24.37 43.38 37.45
N GLN A 157 -24.15 42.12 37.10
CA GLN A 157 -23.12 41.30 37.75
C GLN A 157 -21.84 41.30 36.90
N VAL A 158 -20.69 41.54 37.51
CA VAL A 158 -19.39 41.48 36.81
C VAL A 158 -18.94 40.02 36.73
N ILE A 159 -18.90 39.47 35.53
CA ILE A 159 -18.49 38.08 35.24
C ILE A 159 -16.98 38.00 34.98
N GLY A 160 -16.44 39.04 34.32
CA GLY A 160 -15.05 39.12 33.90
C GLY A 160 -14.32 40.24 34.61
N ARG A 161 -14.06 41.33 33.88
CA ARG A 161 -13.45 42.55 34.41
C ARG A 161 -14.41 43.71 34.33
N ASP A 162 -14.45 44.52 35.38
CA ASP A 162 -15.15 45.81 35.35
C ASP A 162 -14.35 46.83 34.54
N ILE A 163 -14.57 46.85 33.22
CA ILE A 163 -13.91 47.77 32.28
C ILE A 163 -14.55 49.16 32.24
N TYR A 164 -15.76 49.30 32.78
CA TYR A 164 -16.53 50.54 32.76
C TYR A 164 -16.64 51.19 34.15
N GLY A 165 -16.15 50.53 35.20
CA GLY A 165 -16.18 51.07 36.56
C GLY A 165 -17.59 51.06 37.17
N LEU A 166 -18.44 50.12 36.77
CA LEU A 166 -19.82 49.99 37.26
C LEU A 166 -19.89 49.46 38.70
N ASP A 167 -18.87 48.72 39.13
CA ASP A 167 -18.73 48.09 40.45
C ASP A 167 -17.61 48.83 41.22
N ALA A 168 -17.98 49.97 41.80
CA ALA A 168 -17.01 50.87 42.43
C ALA A 168 -16.39 50.29 43.71
N ASP A 169 -17.11 49.43 44.44
CA ASP A 169 -16.68 48.77 45.67
C ASP A 169 -16.12 47.36 45.46
N HIS A 170 -16.13 46.87 44.22
CA HIS A 170 -15.53 45.61 43.77
C HIS A 170 -16.15 44.38 44.47
N ASP A 171 -17.46 44.40 44.70
CA ASP A 171 -18.19 43.30 45.34
C ASP A 171 -18.73 42.27 44.33
N GLY A 172 -18.56 42.54 43.03
CA GLY A 172 -19.01 41.74 41.90
C GLY A 172 -20.38 42.16 41.34
N VAL A 173 -21.02 43.17 41.92
CA VAL A 173 -22.29 43.74 41.46
C VAL A 173 -22.11 45.23 41.22
N GLY A 174 -22.58 45.72 40.08
CA GLY A 174 -22.60 47.13 39.75
C GLY A 174 -24.02 47.66 39.62
N CYS A 175 -24.14 48.98 39.79
CA CYS A 175 -25.40 49.72 39.69
C CYS A 175 -26.52 49.23 40.64
N GLU A 176 -26.17 48.86 41.87
CA GLU A 176 -27.11 48.45 42.93
C GLU A 176 -27.89 49.60 43.59
N ARG A 177 -27.76 50.83 43.08
CA ARG A 177 -28.33 52.06 43.67
C ARG A 177 -29.47 52.67 42.87
#